data_AF-A0A0S2F6G1-F1
#
_entry.id   AF-A0A0S2F6G1-F1
#
_cell.length_a   1.000
_cell.length_b   1.000
_cell.length_c   1.000
_cell.angle_alpha   90.00
_cell.angle_beta   90.00
_cell.angle_gamma   90.00
#
_symmetry.space_group_name_H-M   'P 1'
#
loop_
_entity.id
_entity.type
_entity.pdbx_description
1 polymer ?
#
loop_
_entity_poly.entity_id
_entity_poly.type
_entity_poly.pdbx_seq_one_letter_code
_entity_poly.pdbx_strand_id
1 'polypeptide(L)'
;MNKKVLVAALCALVVGLPLSSGAEESEQESPKEEWELAAATDPTPPPVKKFASILEDLDRRYPDSGQVDVEKFMEAEGEGVALSYCAVLGFDGACVIEEKEGEEFFVPYVPARTAAKGLLRWWGWLEPRLFSVGVIPQSNYCPSGYSWSQIHMDDEDRRNANGRGGWIGATSSGGNTTWRFCKVDTVRALSFRPLPSTGNQHDYAVLNMGVFCPSGARRYTRVQENEIWRNANSSSGVIFPNFRVYNTWFTSYCHFDGGASSWLGHMPSFPKLGFAYGVFGPQSMPSKYALARGWVHQDDEDILNWNGWWFGGGDDVMHGGRNTWRGLVRVE
;
A
#
# COMPACT_ATOMS: atom_id res chain seq x y z
N MET A 1 -6.00 54.74 45.14
CA MET A 1 -5.45 53.45 45.58
C MET A 1 -5.47 52.50 44.40
N ASN A 2 -4.29 52.17 43.88
CA ASN A 2 -4.07 51.33 42.69
C ASN A 2 -4.12 49.84 43.04
N LYS A 3 -4.85 49.03 42.27
CA LYS A 3 -4.64 47.57 42.20
C LYS A 3 -4.57 47.14 40.74
N LYS A 4 -3.34 46.96 40.25
CA LYS A 4 -3.03 46.20 39.04
C LYS A 4 -3.09 44.71 39.41
N VAL A 5 -3.91 43.93 38.71
CA VAL A 5 -3.90 42.46 38.79
C VAL A 5 -3.14 41.95 37.58
N LEU A 6 -2.02 41.28 37.88
CA LEU A 6 -1.14 40.60 36.93
C LEU A 6 -1.81 39.28 36.54
N VAL A 7 -2.12 39.08 35.25
CA VAL A 7 -2.50 37.77 34.71
C VAL A 7 -1.22 37.12 34.19
N ALA A 8 -0.70 36.15 34.93
CA ALA A 8 0.44 35.35 34.54
C ALA A 8 -0.01 34.29 33.52
N ALA A 9 0.52 34.39 32.30
CA ALA A 9 0.37 33.39 31.26
C ALA A 9 1.24 32.17 31.60
N LEU A 10 0.62 31.03 31.91
CA LEU A 10 1.28 29.73 31.93
C LEU A 10 1.45 29.25 30.48
N CYS A 11 2.61 29.52 29.88
CA CYS A 11 3.07 28.79 28.71
C CYS A 11 3.51 27.40 29.18
N ALA A 12 2.65 26.40 29.01
CA ALA A 12 3.04 25.01 29.15
C ALA A 12 3.96 24.64 27.97
N LEU A 13 5.26 24.58 28.24
CA LEU A 13 6.25 23.93 27.38
C LEU A 13 5.94 22.42 27.39
N VAL A 14 5.24 21.95 26.36
CA VAL A 14 5.23 20.53 26.01
C VAL A 14 6.59 20.22 25.42
N VAL A 15 7.52 19.83 26.27
CA VAL A 15 8.80 19.25 25.86
C VAL A 15 8.46 17.91 25.22
N GLY A 16 8.50 17.84 23.89
CA GLY A 16 8.39 16.59 23.16
C GLY A 16 9.54 15.69 23.56
N LEU A 17 9.27 14.72 24.44
CA LEU A 17 10.19 13.63 24.68
C LEU A 17 10.33 12.84 23.37
N PRO A 18 11.55 12.51 22.93
CA PRO A 18 11.74 11.64 21.78
C PRO A 18 11.08 10.29 22.08
N LEU A 19 10.06 9.94 21.32
CA LEU A 19 9.30 8.68 21.43
C LEU A 19 10.11 7.45 20.95
N SER A 20 11.44 7.53 20.82
CA SER A 20 12.20 6.60 19.97
C SER A 20 13.23 5.71 20.68
N SER A 21 13.29 5.63 22.01
CA SER A 21 14.36 4.85 22.69
C SER A 21 13.90 3.57 23.39
N GLY A 22 12.63 3.18 23.27
CA GLY A 22 12.09 2.01 24.00
C GLY A 22 11.95 0.73 23.18
N ALA A 23 11.85 0.84 21.86
CA ALA A 23 11.60 -0.30 20.97
C ALA A 23 12.87 -1.13 20.72
N GLU A 24 14.03 -0.47 20.53
CA GLU A 24 15.28 -1.12 20.08
C GLU A 24 15.92 -2.16 21.04
N GLU A 25 15.34 -2.41 22.22
CA GLU A 25 15.86 -3.39 23.21
C GLU A 25 14.98 -4.65 23.37
N SER A 26 13.92 -4.84 22.58
CA SER A 26 13.03 -6.01 22.63
C SER A 26 13.71 -7.31 22.17
N GLU A 27 14.74 -7.22 21.31
CA GLU A 27 15.45 -8.36 20.70
C GLU A 27 15.97 -9.39 21.73
N GLN A 28 16.23 -8.98 22.97
CA GLN A 28 16.74 -9.84 24.05
C GLN A 28 15.66 -10.73 24.71
N GLU A 29 14.38 -10.46 24.50
CA GLU A 29 13.27 -11.17 25.14
C GLU A 29 12.72 -12.32 24.28
N SER A 30 13.18 -12.43 23.03
CA SER A 30 12.59 -13.35 22.06
C SER A 30 13.04 -14.80 22.22
N PRO A 31 12.12 -15.78 22.16
CA PRO A 31 12.45 -17.20 22.21
C PRO A 31 13.45 -17.62 21.13
N LYS A 32 14.27 -18.63 21.44
CA LYS A 32 15.28 -19.15 20.51
C LYS A 32 14.65 -19.67 19.21
N GLU A 33 13.46 -20.24 19.30
CA GLU A 33 12.70 -20.76 18.17
C GLU A 33 12.33 -19.67 17.16
N GLU A 34 12.09 -18.45 17.62
CA GLU A 34 11.80 -17.28 16.78
C GLU A 34 13.03 -16.89 15.97
N TRP A 35 14.20 -16.79 16.62
CA TRP A 35 15.48 -16.55 15.97
C TRP A 35 15.82 -17.62 14.92
N GLU A 36 15.57 -18.89 15.22
CA GLU A 36 15.82 -20.00 14.29
C GLU A 36 14.90 -19.94 13.07
N LEU A 37 13.63 -19.60 13.27
CA LEU A 37 12.64 -19.45 12.21
C LEU A 37 12.96 -18.25 11.31
N ALA A 38 13.32 -17.14 11.94
CA ALA A 38 13.72 -15.91 11.28
C ALA A 38 14.97 -16.12 10.40
N ALA A 39 15.99 -16.78 10.94
CA ALA A 39 17.23 -17.10 10.19
C ALA A 39 17.00 -18.09 9.03
N ALA A 40 15.96 -18.93 9.12
CA ALA A 40 15.61 -19.89 8.07
C ALA A 40 14.73 -19.29 6.96
N THR A 41 14.17 -18.10 7.18
CA THR A 41 13.23 -17.47 6.25
C THR A 41 13.98 -16.63 5.20
N ASP A 42 13.79 -16.94 3.91
CA ASP A 42 14.13 -16.03 2.80
C ASP A 42 12.83 -15.31 2.37
N PRO A 43 12.67 -14.01 2.65
CA PRO A 43 11.49 -13.26 2.23
C PRO A 43 11.45 -13.05 0.70
N THR A 44 12.55 -13.32 0.00
CA THR A 44 12.72 -13.10 -1.44
C THR A 44 13.03 -14.39 -2.20
N PRO A 45 12.18 -15.43 -2.11
CA PRO A 45 12.42 -16.66 -2.85
C PRO A 45 12.43 -16.38 -4.38
N PRO A 46 12.95 -17.31 -5.21
CA PRO A 46 13.10 -17.09 -6.64
C PRO A 46 11.86 -16.57 -7.38
N PRO A 47 10.61 -17.03 -7.08
CA PRO A 47 9.40 -16.45 -7.68
C PRO A 47 9.22 -14.96 -7.40
N VAL A 48 9.52 -14.51 -6.18
CA VAL A 48 9.43 -13.10 -5.77
C VAL A 48 10.47 -12.27 -6.51
N LYS A 49 11.73 -12.71 -6.54
CA LYS A 49 12.80 -12.04 -7.31
C LYS A 49 12.44 -11.92 -8.79
N LYS A 50 11.90 -12.98 -9.39
CA LYS A 50 11.45 -12.98 -10.78
C LYS A 50 10.32 -11.98 -11.00
N PHE A 51 9.27 -11.99 -10.18
CA PHE A 51 8.15 -11.06 -10.34
C PHE A 51 8.58 -9.61 -10.14
N ALA A 52 9.39 -9.32 -9.13
CA ALA A 52 9.95 -8.00 -8.91
C ALA A 52 10.77 -7.53 -10.13
N SER A 53 11.61 -8.40 -10.70
CA SER A 53 12.39 -8.05 -11.90
C SER A 53 11.51 -7.74 -13.13
N ILE A 54 10.37 -8.43 -13.28
CA ILE A 54 9.38 -8.14 -14.34
C ILE A 54 8.74 -6.78 -14.09
N LEU A 55 8.34 -6.50 -12.85
CA LEU A 55 7.75 -5.22 -12.46
C LEU A 55 8.72 -4.05 -12.68
N GLU A 56 10.00 -4.22 -12.35
CA GLU A 56 11.05 -3.23 -12.58
C GLU A 56 11.29 -2.98 -14.07
N ASP A 57 11.36 -4.06 -14.87
CA ASP A 57 11.54 -3.95 -16.32
C ASP A 57 10.35 -3.23 -16.98
N LEU A 58 9.12 -3.51 -16.52
CA LEU A 58 7.92 -2.82 -16.97
C LEU A 58 7.97 -1.32 -16.62
N ASP A 59 8.33 -0.96 -15.40
CA ASP A 59 8.43 0.46 -15.01
C ASP A 59 9.51 1.20 -15.82
N ARG A 60 10.60 0.52 -16.16
CA ARG A 60 11.66 1.07 -17.02
C ARG A 60 11.20 1.28 -18.46
N ARG A 61 10.45 0.34 -19.03
CA ARG A 61 9.96 0.42 -20.42
C ARG A 61 8.73 1.32 -20.57
N TYR A 62 7.93 1.43 -19.51
CA TYR A 62 6.71 2.22 -19.45
C TYR A 62 6.77 3.21 -18.28
N PRO A 63 7.70 4.18 -18.31
CA PRO A 63 7.86 5.15 -17.22
C PRO A 63 6.64 6.07 -17.05
N ASP A 64 5.78 6.15 -18.06
CA ASP A 64 4.46 6.77 -17.97
C ASP A 64 3.42 5.84 -18.60
N SER A 65 2.48 5.36 -17.77
CA SER A 65 1.46 4.41 -18.20
C SER A 65 0.48 4.95 -19.24
N GLY A 66 0.40 6.28 -19.41
CA GLY A 66 -0.39 6.91 -20.47
C GLY A 66 0.08 6.53 -21.89
N GLN A 67 1.27 5.93 -22.01
CA GLN A 67 1.86 5.49 -23.28
C GLN A 67 1.77 3.98 -23.52
N VAL A 68 1.18 3.23 -22.59
CA VAL A 68 1.05 1.77 -22.72
C VAL A 68 0.01 1.43 -23.78
N ASP A 69 0.44 0.75 -24.83
CA ASP A 69 -0.47 0.06 -25.75
C ASP A 69 -0.99 -1.21 -25.06
N VAL A 70 -2.20 -1.11 -24.52
CA VAL A 70 -2.82 -2.16 -23.70
C VAL A 70 -3.00 -3.46 -24.48
N GLU A 71 -3.45 -3.40 -25.73
CA GLU A 71 -3.69 -4.59 -26.55
C GLU A 71 -2.38 -5.32 -26.80
N LYS A 72 -1.37 -4.58 -27.25
CA LYS A 72 -0.03 -5.12 -27.47
C LYS A 72 0.59 -5.70 -26.20
N PHE A 73 0.44 -5.03 -25.06
CA PHE A 73 0.92 -5.54 -23.77
C PHE A 73 0.21 -6.85 -23.38
N MET A 74 -1.12 -6.90 -23.48
CA MET A 74 -1.90 -8.08 -23.12
C MET A 74 -1.62 -9.29 -24.02
N GLU A 75 -1.20 -9.05 -25.26
CA GLU A 75 -0.76 -10.08 -26.21
C GLU A 75 0.66 -10.57 -25.97
N ALA A 76 1.61 -9.65 -25.77
CA ALA A 76 3.02 -10.00 -25.72
C ALA A 76 3.51 -10.40 -24.31
N GLU A 77 2.91 -9.85 -23.27
CA GLU A 77 3.49 -9.85 -21.92
C GLU A 77 2.51 -10.24 -20.81
N GLY A 78 1.20 -10.05 -21.03
CA GLY A 78 0.16 -10.28 -20.02
C GLY A 78 0.21 -11.67 -19.40
N GLU A 79 0.39 -12.73 -20.20
CA GLU A 79 0.47 -14.10 -19.68
C GLU A 79 1.70 -14.29 -18.77
N GLY A 80 2.85 -13.74 -19.16
CA GLY A 80 4.09 -13.83 -18.38
C GLY A 80 3.97 -13.14 -17.02
N VAL A 81 3.37 -11.95 -16.99
CA VAL A 81 3.08 -11.22 -15.74
C VAL A 81 2.13 -12.01 -14.85
N ALA A 82 1.04 -12.54 -15.41
CA ALA A 82 0.07 -13.34 -14.65
C ALA A 82 0.72 -14.61 -14.06
N LEU A 83 1.45 -15.38 -14.85
CA LEU A 83 2.14 -16.60 -14.39
C LEU A 83 3.13 -16.29 -13.28
N SER A 84 3.88 -15.20 -13.44
CA SER A 84 4.85 -14.76 -12.45
C SER A 84 4.18 -14.43 -11.11
N TYR A 85 3.04 -13.74 -11.13
CA TYR A 85 2.31 -13.43 -9.91
C TYR A 85 1.70 -14.68 -9.28
N CYS A 86 1.13 -15.60 -10.08
CA CYS A 86 0.62 -16.88 -9.57
C CYS A 86 1.72 -17.67 -8.86
N ALA A 87 2.95 -17.69 -9.40
CA ALA A 87 4.09 -18.34 -8.75
C ALA A 87 4.45 -17.69 -7.40
N VAL A 88 4.34 -16.36 -7.28
CA VAL A 88 4.54 -15.65 -6.01
C VAL A 88 3.49 -16.02 -4.98
N LEU A 89 2.25 -16.24 -5.40
CA LEU A 89 1.16 -16.72 -4.53
C LEU A 89 1.28 -18.21 -4.16
N GLY A 90 2.30 -18.92 -4.68
CA GLY A 90 2.54 -20.34 -4.38
C GLY A 90 1.77 -21.32 -5.27
N PHE A 91 1.23 -20.87 -6.41
CA PHE A 91 0.63 -21.78 -7.39
C PHE A 91 1.71 -22.41 -8.29
N ASP A 92 1.63 -23.72 -8.52
CA ASP A 92 2.50 -24.47 -9.45
C ASP A 92 2.24 -24.17 -10.95
N GLY A 93 1.37 -23.19 -11.25
CA GLY A 93 0.97 -22.84 -12.60
C GLY A 93 0.02 -21.66 -12.66
N ALA A 94 -0.79 -21.61 -13.71
CA ALA A 94 -1.78 -20.56 -13.91
C ALA A 94 -2.80 -20.50 -12.75
N CYS A 95 -3.22 -19.29 -12.41
CA CYS A 95 -4.25 -19.00 -11.42
C CYS A 95 -5.25 -17.99 -11.98
N VAL A 96 -6.49 -18.06 -11.51
CA VAL A 96 -7.59 -17.17 -11.92
C VAL A 96 -8.30 -16.62 -10.69
N ILE A 97 -9.06 -15.57 -10.89
CA ILE A 97 -9.88 -14.97 -9.84
C ILE A 97 -11.26 -15.63 -9.83
N GLU A 98 -11.71 -16.06 -8.67
CA GLU A 98 -13.09 -16.45 -8.41
C GLU A 98 -13.71 -15.53 -7.36
N GLU A 99 -15.02 -15.40 -7.42
CA GLU A 99 -15.81 -14.63 -6.47
C GLU A 99 -16.64 -15.60 -5.62
N LYS A 100 -16.62 -15.41 -4.30
CA LYS A 100 -17.46 -16.13 -3.35
C LYS A 100 -17.93 -15.13 -2.31
N GLU A 101 -19.24 -15.05 -2.14
CA GLU A 101 -19.86 -14.15 -1.15
C GLU A 101 -19.45 -12.67 -1.32
N GLY A 102 -19.17 -12.24 -2.55
CA GLY A 102 -18.74 -10.86 -2.86
C GLY A 102 -17.25 -10.59 -2.67
N GLU A 103 -16.46 -11.59 -2.26
CA GLU A 103 -15.01 -11.49 -2.14
C GLU A 103 -14.31 -12.18 -3.31
N GLU A 104 -13.31 -11.49 -3.87
CA GLU A 104 -12.46 -12.03 -4.92
C GLU A 104 -11.22 -12.73 -4.31
N PHE A 105 -10.87 -13.92 -4.80
CA PHE A 105 -9.67 -14.66 -4.40
C PHE A 105 -9.07 -15.42 -5.58
N PHE A 106 -7.76 -15.69 -5.51
CA PHE A 106 -7.08 -16.48 -6.51
C PHE A 106 -7.25 -17.98 -6.25
N VAL A 107 -7.52 -18.73 -7.30
CA VAL A 107 -7.58 -20.20 -7.30
C VAL A 107 -6.73 -20.78 -8.43
N PRO A 108 -6.32 -22.06 -8.34
CA PRO A 108 -5.65 -22.73 -9.44
C PRO A 108 -6.53 -22.72 -10.70
N TYR A 109 -5.93 -22.43 -11.85
CA TYR A 109 -6.61 -22.48 -13.13
C TYR A 109 -6.93 -23.93 -13.53
N VAL A 110 -8.20 -24.20 -13.81
CA VAL A 110 -8.65 -25.51 -14.32
C VAL A 110 -9.33 -25.30 -15.68
N PRO A 111 -8.72 -25.73 -16.81
CA PRO A 111 -9.22 -25.43 -18.15
C PRO A 111 -10.70 -25.75 -18.37
N ALA A 112 -11.16 -26.90 -17.86
CA ALA A 112 -12.54 -27.34 -17.99
C ALA A 112 -13.56 -26.39 -17.32
N ARG A 113 -13.19 -25.76 -16.18
CA ARG A 113 -14.06 -24.79 -15.48
C ARG A 113 -14.06 -23.44 -16.18
N THR A 114 -12.93 -23.02 -16.73
CA THR A 114 -12.78 -21.71 -17.37
C THR A 114 -13.40 -21.66 -18.75
N ALA A 115 -13.32 -22.76 -19.52
CA ALA A 115 -14.02 -22.87 -20.81
C ALA A 115 -15.53 -22.66 -20.66
N ALA A 116 -16.12 -23.12 -19.54
CA ALA A 116 -17.53 -22.88 -19.24
C ALA A 116 -17.88 -21.41 -18.95
N LYS A 117 -16.89 -20.58 -18.59
CA LYS A 117 -17.05 -19.13 -18.33
C LYS A 117 -16.80 -18.27 -19.57
N GLY A 118 -16.44 -18.86 -20.72
CA GLY A 118 -16.25 -18.12 -21.98
C GLY A 118 -15.07 -17.14 -21.99
N LEU A 119 -14.12 -17.28 -21.06
CA LEU A 119 -12.93 -16.43 -21.02
C LEU A 119 -12.02 -16.75 -22.21
N LEU A 120 -11.71 -15.75 -23.02
CA LEU A 120 -10.82 -15.87 -24.20
C LEU A 120 -9.37 -16.19 -23.79
N ARG A 121 -8.93 -15.69 -22.64
CA ARG A 121 -7.58 -15.86 -22.08
C ARG A 121 -7.69 -16.11 -20.57
N TRP A 122 -6.96 -17.08 -20.02
CA TRP A 122 -7.02 -17.38 -18.59
C TRP A 122 -6.49 -16.22 -17.73
N TRP A 123 -5.57 -15.42 -18.27
CA TRP A 123 -5.02 -14.21 -17.65
C TRP A 123 -5.86 -12.94 -17.92
N GLY A 124 -7.06 -13.07 -18.50
CA GLY A 124 -7.93 -11.92 -18.80
C GLY A 124 -8.32 -11.10 -17.56
N TRP A 125 -8.14 -11.66 -16.36
CA TRP A 125 -8.34 -10.94 -15.09
C TRP A 125 -7.38 -9.75 -14.90
N LEU A 126 -6.27 -9.69 -15.65
CA LEU A 126 -5.32 -8.58 -15.63
C LEU A 126 -5.87 -7.30 -16.28
N GLU A 127 -6.68 -7.42 -17.33
CA GLU A 127 -7.19 -6.28 -18.10
C GLU A 127 -7.94 -5.25 -17.22
N PRO A 128 -8.90 -5.63 -16.36
CA PRO A 128 -9.54 -4.68 -15.45
C PRO A 128 -8.62 -4.18 -14.33
N ARG A 129 -7.37 -4.67 -14.24
CA ARG A 129 -6.35 -4.38 -13.22
C ARG A 129 -5.06 -3.85 -13.85
N LEU A 130 -5.13 -3.18 -15.00
CA LEU A 130 -3.94 -2.58 -15.60
C LEU A 130 -3.48 -1.34 -14.83
N PHE A 131 -4.42 -0.45 -14.50
CA PHE A 131 -4.10 0.82 -13.82
C PHE A 131 -4.84 0.99 -12.48
N SER A 132 -5.48 -0.07 -11.98
CA SER A 132 -6.27 -0.01 -10.75
C SER A 132 -5.47 0.48 -9.55
N VAL A 133 -6.14 1.22 -8.67
CA VAL A 133 -5.56 1.73 -7.42
C VAL A 133 -6.50 1.49 -6.25
N GLY A 134 -5.96 1.45 -5.02
CA GLY A 134 -6.71 1.39 -3.78
C GLY A 134 -6.69 2.72 -3.05
N VAL A 135 -7.87 3.23 -2.69
CA VAL A 135 -8.04 4.42 -1.84
C VAL A 135 -8.59 4.04 -0.47
N ILE A 136 -8.29 4.82 0.57
CA ILE A 136 -8.71 4.53 1.95
C ILE A 136 -10.11 5.11 2.16
N PRO A 137 -11.18 4.30 2.34
CA PRO A 137 -12.51 4.83 2.55
C PRO A 137 -12.63 5.48 3.93
N GLN A 138 -13.53 6.45 4.07
CA GLN A 138 -13.87 7.05 5.37
C GLN A 138 -14.57 6.05 6.31
N SER A 139 -15.31 5.10 5.76
CA SER A 139 -16.13 4.14 6.50
C SER A 139 -15.68 2.71 6.23
N ASN A 140 -16.04 1.78 7.12
CA ASN A 140 -15.68 0.36 7.01
C ASN A 140 -16.54 -0.41 5.97
N TYR A 141 -16.70 0.15 4.77
CA TYR A 141 -17.33 -0.47 3.61
C TYR A 141 -16.95 0.28 2.33
N CYS A 142 -17.11 -0.37 1.17
CA CYS A 142 -17.05 0.29 -0.13
C CYS A 142 -18.47 0.48 -0.69
N PRO A 143 -18.78 1.66 -1.27
CA PRO A 143 -20.04 1.84 -1.98
C PRO A 143 -20.18 0.89 -3.17
N SER A 144 -21.42 0.71 -3.64
CA SER A 144 -21.72 -0.08 -4.83
C SER A 144 -20.85 0.33 -6.02
N GLY A 145 -20.25 -0.66 -6.69
CA GLY A 145 -19.34 -0.44 -7.82
C GLY A 145 -17.86 -0.32 -7.45
N TYR A 146 -17.52 -0.47 -6.17
CA TYR A 146 -16.14 -0.57 -5.69
C TYR A 146 -15.96 -1.86 -4.89
N SER A 147 -14.89 -2.61 -5.16
CA SER A 147 -14.56 -3.82 -4.42
C SER A 147 -13.78 -3.48 -3.14
N TRP A 148 -14.08 -4.20 -2.07
CA TRP A 148 -13.34 -4.13 -0.81
C TRP A 148 -12.08 -4.99 -0.87
N SER A 149 -10.95 -4.43 -0.46
CA SER A 149 -9.74 -5.20 -0.18
C SER A 149 -9.16 -4.78 1.15
N GLN A 150 -8.56 -5.73 1.87
CA GLN A 150 -7.87 -5.46 3.13
C GLN A 150 -6.54 -6.17 3.21
N ILE A 151 -5.61 -5.54 3.91
CA ILE A 151 -4.30 -6.09 4.27
C ILE A 151 -4.20 -5.96 5.79
N HIS A 152 -4.19 -7.10 6.47
CA HIS A 152 -3.97 -7.20 7.90
C HIS A 152 -2.49 -7.50 8.15
N MET A 153 -1.87 -6.61 8.91
CA MET A 153 -0.51 -6.64 9.37
C MET A 153 -0.54 -7.00 10.86
N ASP A 154 0.03 -8.15 11.19
CA ASP A 154 0.30 -8.57 12.56
C ASP A 154 1.54 -7.82 13.03
N ASP A 155 1.35 -6.67 13.67
CA ASP A 155 2.46 -5.83 14.08
C ASP A 155 3.14 -6.46 15.32
N GLU A 156 4.28 -5.92 15.76
CA GLU A 156 5.08 -6.49 16.86
C GLU A 156 4.24 -6.77 18.13
N ASP A 157 4.23 -8.01 18.62
CA ASP A 157 3.48 -8.37 19.84
C ASP A 157 4.20 -7.88 21.12
N ARG A 158 5.54 -7.79 21.12
CA ARG A 158 6.34 -7.45 22.31
C ARG A 158 6.81 -6.02 22.25
N ARG A 159 6.40 -5.23 23.26
CA ARG A 159 6.74 -3.79 23.37
C ARG A 159 6.21 -2.93 22.23
N ASN A 160 5.16 -3.40 21.56
CA ASN A 160 4.41 -2.70 20.53
C ASN A 160 4.31 -1.18 20.77
N ALA A 161 4.97 -0.42 19.90
CA ALA A 161 5.02 1.02 19.86
C ALA A 161 4.13 1.61 18.75
N ASN A 162 3.10 0.89 18.33
CA ASN A 162 2.13 1.39 17.35
C ASN A 162 1.54 2.73 17.81
N GLY A 163 1.44 3.65 16.85
CA GLY A 163 0.93 4.99 17.07
C GLY A 163 -0.04 5.40 15.98
N ARG A 164 -1.01 6.25 16.33
CA ARG A 164 -1.88 6.88 15.34
C ARG A 164 -2.41 8.20 15.85
N GLY A 165 -2.76 9.09 14.93
CA GLY A 165 -3.40 10.35 15.26
C GLY A 165 -4.15 10.95 14.08
N GLY A 166 -5.11 11.84 14.37
CA GLY A 166 -5.89 12.53 13.34
C GLY A 166 -6.84 11.60 12.56
N TRP A 167 -6.99 11.87 11.27
CA TRP A 167 -7.81 11.07 10.36
C TRP A 167 -7.07 9.83 9.86
N ILE A 168 -7.62 8.64 10.14
CA ILE A 168 -7.08 7.35 9.67
C ILE A 168 -8.04 6.57 8.75
N GLY A 169 -9.16 7.18 8.36
CA GLY A 169 -10.19 6.52 7.53
C GLY A 169 -10.71 5.22 8.15
N ALA A 170 -10.90 4.21 7.32
CA ALA A 170 -11.32 2.86 7.74
C ALA A 170 -10.18 2.00 8.31
N THR A 171 -8.94 2.51 8.32
CA THR A 171 -7.79 1.80 8.89
C THR A 171 -8.03 1.53 10.37
N SER A 172 -7.83 0.28 10.78
CA SER A 172 -7.69 -0.07 12.20
C SER A 172 -6.21 -0.09 12.52
N SER A 173 -5.80 0.54 13.61
CA SER A 173 -4.45 0.44 14.14
C SER A 173 -4.59 0.34 15.66
N GLY A 174 -3.87 -0.58 16.28
CA GLY A 174 -4.00 -0.97 17.68
C GLY A 174 -2.78 -1.80 18.07
N GLY A 175 -2.99 -3.02 18.56
CA GLY A 175 -1.92 -4.02 18.57
C GLY A 175 -1.51 -4.40 17.15
N ASN A 176 -2.49 -4.57 16.25
CA ASN A 176 -2.25 -4.85 14.83
C ASN A 176 -2.79 -3.71 13.95
N THR A 177 -2.37 -3.70 12.70
CA THR A 177 -2.82 -2.73 11.72
C THR A 177 -3.56 -3.41 10.57
N THR A 178 -4.76 -2.93 10.28
CA THR A 178 -5.54 -3.39 9.12
C THR A 178 -5.79 -2.23 8.19
N TRP A 179 -5.11 -2.24 7.06
CA TRP A 179 -5.33 -1.33 5.95
C TRP A 179 -6.50 -1.80 5.12
N ARG A 180 -7.41 -0.88 4.79
CA ARG A 180 -8.62 -1.18 4.03
C ARG A 180 -8.74 -0.21 2.89
N PHE A 181 -9.12 -0.75 1.74
CA PHE A 181 -9.13 -0.03 0.50
C PHE A 181 -10.40 -0.31 -0.27
N CYS A 182 -10.90 0.74 -0.92
CA CYS A 182 -11.81 0.59 -2.04
C CYS A 182 -11.01 0.60 -3.33
N LYS A 183 -11.14 -0.50 -4.07
CA LYS A 183 -10.51 -0.65 -5.38
C LYS A 183 -11.20 0.24 -6.39
N VAL A 184 -10.43 1.15 -6.95
CA VAL A 184 -10.81 2.00 -8.08
C VAL A 184 -10.45 1.26 -9.37
N ASP A 185 -11.44 1.09 -10.23
CA ASP A 185 -11.27 0.45 -11.54
C ASP A 185 -10.28 1.21 -12.43
N THR A 186 -9.79 0.53 -13.47
CA THR A 186 -8.78 1.06 -14.40
C THR A 186 -9.19 2.41 -15.00
N VAL A 187 -10.46 2.61 -15.39
CA VAL A 187 -10.90 3.85 -16.04
C VAL A 187 -10.89 5.03 -15.06
N ARG A 188 -11.43 4.82 -13.86
CA ARG A 188 -11.45 5.87 -12.82
C ARG A 188 -10.07 6.12 -12.24
N ALA A 189 -9.21 5.10 -12.15
CA ALA A 189 -7.86 5.25 -11.61
C ALA A 189 -6.98 6.18 -12.45
N LEU A 190 -7.20 6.26 -13.77
CA LEU A 190 -6.52 7.22 -14.65
C LEU A 190 -6.78 8.70 -14.33
N SER A 191 -7.77 9.00 -13.48
CA SER A 191 -8.03 10.37 -13.02
C SER A 191 -7.06 10.83 -11.92
N PHE A 192 -6.40 9.88 -11.22
CA PHE A 192 -5.31 10.17 -10.28
C PHE A 192 -4.05 10.52 -11.07
N ARG A 193 -3.56 11.74 -10.85
CA ARG A 193 -2.43 12.34 -11.56
C ARG A 193 -1.66 13.25 -10.58
N PRO A 194 -0.43 13.67 -10.90
CA PRO A 194 0.28 14.64 -10.08
C PRO A 194 -0.54 15.91 -9.85
N LEU A 195 -0.44 16.47 -8.64
CA LEU A 195 -0.94 17.82 -8.36
C LEU A 195 -0.09 18.84 -9.14
N PRO A 196 -0.64 19.98 -9.59
CA PRO A 196 0.07 20.92 -10.47
C PRO A 196 1.18 21.72 -9.77
N SER A 197 1.28 21.63 -8.44
CA SER A 197 2.23 22.40 -7.63
C SER A 197 3.41 21.50 -7.26
N THR A 198 4.62 22.04 -7.34
CA THR A 198 5.87 21.32 -7.03
C THR A 198 6.19 21.29 -5.54
N GLY A 199 6.95 20.27 -5.13
CA GLY A 199 7.49 20.11 -3.78
C GLY A 199 6.76 19.07 -2.95
N ASN A 200 7.47 18.47 -2.00
CA ASN A 200 7.05 17.27 -1.27
C ASN A 200 5.71 17.42 -0.54
N GLN A 201 5.32 18.64 -0.13
CA GLN A 201 4.00 18.89 0.46
C GLN A 201 2.83 18.64 -0.52
N HIS A 202 3.10 18.44 -1.80
CA HIS A 202 2.10 18.09 -2.82
C HIS A 202 2.20 16.64 -3.27
N ASP A 203 3.09 15.87 -2.67
CA ASP A 203 3.23 14.45 -2.95
C ASP A 203 2.06 13.69 -2.33
N TYR A 204 1.68 12.59 -2.96
CA TYR A 204 0.73 11.65 -2.40
C TYR A 204 0.93 10.27 -3.00
N ALA A 205 0.43 9.24 -2.32
CA ALA A 205 0.43 7.89 -2.83
C ALA A 205 -0.91 7.19 -2.61
N VAL A 206 -1.22 6.26 -3.50
CA VAL A 206 -2.35 5.33 -3.38
C VAL A 206 -1.81 3.90 -3.44
N LEU A 207 -2.53 2.93 -2.88
CA LEU A 207 -2.10 1.53 -3.02
C LEU A 207 -2.14 1.17 -4.51
N ASN A 208 -1.06 0.62 -5.04
CA ASN A 208 -1.09 0.06 -6.39
C ASN A 208 -1.96 -1.21 -6.36
N MET A 209 -3.01 -1.24 -7.18
CA MET A 209 -3.86 -2.42 -7.36
C MET A 209 -3.85 -2.92 -8.82
N GLY A 210 -2.83 -2.53 -9.58
CA GLY A 210 -2.68 -2.87 -10.98
C GLY A 210 -1.26 -3.13 -11.44
N VAL A 211 -1.16 -3.53 -12.71
CA VAL A 211 0.13 -3.82 -13.35
C VAL A 211 0.98 -2.57 -13.45
N PHE A 212 0.39 -1.42 -13.73
CA PHE A 212 1.06 -0.14 -13.92
C PHE A 212 0.48 0.91 -12.99
N CYS A 213 1.30 1.87 -12.58
CA CYS A 213 0.80 3.05 -11.90
C CYS A 213 0.20 4.05 -12.87
N PRO A 214 -0.84 4.83 -12.51
CA PRO A 214 -1.40 5.85 -13.39
C PRO A 214 -0.37 6.89 -13.85
N SER A 215 -0.69 7.60 -14.93
CA SER A 215 0.22 8.55 -15.59
C SER A 215 0.80 9.57 -14.60
N GLY A 216 2.12 9.75 -14.63
CA GLY A 216 2.87 10.62 -13.72
C GLY A 216 3.15 10.06 -12.32
N ALA A 217 2.76 8.82 -12.02
CA ALA A 217 3.20 8.12 -10.80
C ALA A 217 4.39 7.18 -11.06
N ARG A 218 5.27 7.10 -10.06
CA ARG A 218 6.30 6.06 -9.93
C ARG A 218 5.81 4.97 -8.97
N ARG A 219 6.15 3.70 -9.22
CA ARG A 219 5.83 2.61 -8.30
C ARG A 219 6.86 2.53 -7.19
N TYR A 220 6.42 2.58 -5.93
CA TYR A 220 7.24 2.23 -4.77
C TYR A 220 6.76 0.97 -4.08
N THR A 221 7.68 0.18 -3.55
CA THR A 221 7.34 -1.06 -2.85
C THR A 221 8.01 -1.09 -1.50
N ARG A 222 7.17 -1.08 -0.47
CA ARG A 222 7.58 -1.27 0.91
C ARG A 222 7.56 -2.77 1.20
N VAL A 223 8.72 -3.28 1.62
CA VAL A 223 8.88 -4.64 2.15
C VAL A 223 8.74 -4.54 3.64
N GLN A 224 7.69 -5.10 4.24
CA GLN A 224 7.44 -5.02 5.68
C GLN A 224 7.50 -6.40 6.28
N GLU A 225 8.46 -6.64 7.13
CA GLU A 225 8.49 -7.77 8.02
C GLU A 225 7.68 -7.46 9.26
N ASN A 226 6.64 -8.26 9.44
CA ASN A 226 5.74 -8.21 10.56
C ASN A 226 6.06 -9.36 11.53
N GLU A 227 5.31 -9.49 12.63
CA GLU A 227 5.50 -10.50 13.67
C GLU A 227 5.91 -11.86 13.10
N ILE A 228 7.06 -12.37 13.53
CA ILE A 228 7.58 -13.67 13.11
C ILE A 228 6.83 -14.80 13.82
N TRP A 229 6.52 -14.65 15.11
CA TRP A 229 5.99 -15.72 15.95
C TRP A 229 4.47 -15.63 16.07
N ARG A 230 3.77 -16.72 15.74
CA ARG A 230 2.28 -16.74 15.70
C ARG A 230 1.65 -15.72 14.75
N ASN A 231 2.43 -15.26 13.78
CA ASN A 231 2.04 -14.43 12.67
C ASN A 231 0.60 -14.67 12.16
N ALA A 232 -0.25 -13.67 12.34
CA ALA A 232 -1.64 -13.62 11.93
C ALA A 232 -1.89 -12.72 10.71
N ASN A 233 -0.82 -12.35 9.98
CA ASN A 233 -0.94 -11.62 8.73
C ASN A 233 -2.00 -12.24 7.81
N SER A 234 -2.81 -11.41 7.15
CA SER A 234 -3.83 -11.91 6.24
C SER A 234 -4.26 -10.83 5.25
N SER A 235 -4.98 -11.23 4.21
CA SER A 235 -5.66 -10.31 3.31
C SER A 235 -6.99 -10.89 2.88
N SER A 236 -7.92 -10.03 2.48
CA SER A 236 -9.10 -10.44 1.73
C SER A 236 -9.35 -9.48 0.57
N GLY A 237 -10.09 -9.97 -0.43
CA GLY A 237 -10.18 -9.35 -1.74
C GLY A 237 -8.89 -9.54 -2.56
N VAL A 238 -8.94 -9.13 -3.82
CA VAL A 238 -7.76 -9.15 -4.69
C VAL A 238 -6.90 -7.93 -4.40
N ILE A 239 -5.68 -8.19 -3.94
CA ILE A 239 -4.68 -7.17 -3.60
C ILE A 239 -3.52 -7.13 -4.61
N PHE A 240 -3.63 -7.74 -5.80
CA PHE A 240 -2.62 -7.68 -6.86
C PHE A 240 -2.15 -6.22 -7.12
N PRO A 241 -0.85 -5.92 -7.27
CA PRO A 241 0.30 -6.84 -7.28
C PRO A 241 0.92 -7.04 -5.88
N ASN A 242 0.25 -6.60 -4.82
CA ASN A 242 0.69 -6.82 -3.45
C ASN A 242 0.55 -8.30 -3.08
N PHE A 243 1.45 -8.78 -2.23
CA PHE A 243 1.46 -10.16 -1.75
C PHE A 243 2.20 -10.24 -0.42
N ARG A 244 2.12 -11.41 0.18
CA ARG A 244 2.88 -11.77 1.37
C ARG A 244 3.60 -13.08 1.13
N VAL A 245 4.87 -13.13 1.52
CA VAL A 245 5.61 -14.39 1.65
C VAL A 245 5.91 -14.57 3.12
N TYR A 246 5.40 -15.65 3.70
CA TYR A 246 5.53 -15.92 5.13
C TYR A 246 4.97 -14.77 6.01
N ASN A 247 5.79 -14.04 6.75
CA ASN A 247 5.45 -12.87 7.56
C ASN A 247 5.74 -11.53 6.87
N THR A 248 6.31 -11.56 5.66
CA THR A 248 6.76 -10.35 4.98
C THR A 248 5.75 -9.90 3.94
N TRP A 249 5.23 -8.69 4.09
CA TRP A 249 4.40 -8.00 3.12
C TRP A 249 5.21 -7.27 2.07
N PHE A 250 4.80 -7.38 0.82
CA PHE A 250 5.28 -6.59 -0.30
C PHE A 250 4.13 -5.71 -0.76
N THR A 251 4.11 -4.45 -0.29
CA THR A 251 3.07 -3.50 -0.63
C THR A 251 3.59 -2.46 -1.62
N SER A 252 3.00 -2.45 -2.81
CA SER A 252 3.29 -1.50 -3.87
C SER A 252 2.32 -0.31 -3.81
N TYR A 253 2.85 0.87 -4.09
CA TYR A 253 2.13 2.14 -4.10
C TYR A 253 2.42 2.88 -5.39
N CYS A 254 1.43 3.63 -5.87
CA CYS A 254 1.62 4.60 -6.95
C CYS A 254 1.83 5.97 -6.32
N HIS A 255 3.08 6.42 -6.35
CA HIS A 255 3.52 7.67 -5.75
C HIS A 255 3.55 8.77 -6.81
N PHE A 256 2.85 9.86 -6.55
CA PHE A 256 2.75 11.03 -7.43
C PHE A 256 3.51 12.18 -6.81
N ASP A 257 4.59 12.60 -7.45
CA ASP A 257 5.37 13.74 -6.97
C ASP A 257 4.70 15.04 -7.42
N GLY A 258 4.68 16.05 -6.55
CA GLY A 258 4.13 17.36 -6.86
C GLY A 258 4.74 17.94 -8.14
N GLY A 259 3.90 18.25 -9.13
CA GLY A 259 4.31 18.82 -10.41
C GLY A 259 5.10 17.86 -11.31
N ALA A 260 5.11 16.56 -11.03
CA ALA A 260 5.70 15.57 -11.93
C ALA A 260 5.03 15.59 -13.31
N SER A 261 5.83 15.34 -14.35
CA SER A 261 5.32 15.21 -15.71
C SER A 261 4.35 14.03 -15.80
N SER A 262 3.24 14.24 -16.52
CA SER A 262 2.20 13.25 -16.76
C SER A 262 1.66 13.43 -18.16
N TRP A 263 1.61 12.34 -18.92
CA TRP A 263 0.99 12.28 -20.24
C TRP A 263 -0.46 12.77 -20.23
N LEU A 264 -1.19 12.46 -19.16
CA LEU A 264 -2.58 12.89 -18.98
C LEU A 264 -2.69 14.27 -18.29
N GLY A 265 -1.58 14.98 -18.09
CA GLY A 265 -1.53 16.26 -17.40
C GLY A 265 -1.72 16.16 -15.88
N HIS A 266 -2.04 17.29 -15.25
CA HIS A 266 -2.20 17.40 -13.79
C HIS A 266 -3.66 17.39 -13.38
N MET A 267 -3.94 16.92 -12.15
CA MET A 267 -5.28 17.07 -11.56
C MET A 267 -5.36 18.36 -10.72
N PRO A 268 -6.33 19.27 -10.95
CA PRO A 268 -6.47 20.48 -10.14
C PRO A 268 -7.03 20.20 -8.74
N SER A 269 -7.63 19.04 -8.56
CA SER A 269 -8.24 18.53 -7.32
C SER A 269 -8.25 17.00 -7.40
N PHE A 270 -8.38 16.33 -6.25
CA PHE A 270 -8.60 14.89 -6.22
C PHE A 270 -9.89 14.49 -6.96
N PRO A 271 -9.93 13.30 -7.60
CA PRO A 271 -11.11 12.79 -8.28
C PRO A 271 -12.32 12.66 -7.35
N LYS A 272 -13.52 12.91 -7.87
CA LYS A 272 -14.76 12.66 -7.11
C LYS A 272 -15.21 11.23 -7.33
N LEU A 273 -15.08 10.39 -6.31
CA LEU A 273 -15.49 8.98 -6.36
C LEU A 273 -16.92 8.78 -5.87
N GLY A 274 -17.56 9.84 -5.35
CA GLY A 274 -18.93 9.78 -4.83
C GLY A 274 -19.04 9.23 -3.41
N PHE A 275 -17.92 9.14 -2.70
CA PHE A 275 -17.85 8.84 -1.27
C PHE A 275 -16.62 9.48 -0.65
N ALA A 276 -16.64 9.71 0.66
CA ALA A 276 -15.50 10.28 1.36
C ALA A 276 -14.34 9.28 1.43
N TYR A 277 -13.15 9.71 1.04
CA TYR A 277 -11.96 8.87 0.98
C TYR A 277 -10.68 9.68 1.23
N GLY A 278 -9.59 8.96 1.40
CA GLY A 278 -8.26 9.55 1.46
C GLY A 278 -7.19 8.70 0.80
N VAL A 279 -6.00 9.28 0.83
CA VAL A 279 -4.77 8.75 0.23
C VAL A 279 -3.64 8.86 1.25
N PHE A 280 -2.50 8.25 0.96
CA PHE A 280 -1.29 8.54 1.70
C PHE A 280 -0.78 9.92 1.29
N GLY A 281 -0.42 10.77 2.24
CA GLY A 281 0.03 12.14 1.98
C GLY A 281 0.73 12.77 3.17
N PRO A 282 1.59 13.78 2.97
CA PRO A 282 2.35 14.38 4.04
C PRO A 282 1.46 15.22 4.99
N GLN A 283 1.88 15.35 6.25
CA GLN A 283 1.19 16.22 7.21
C GLN A 283 1.20 17.70 6.79
N SER A 284 2.14 18.09 5.93
CA SER A 284 2.26 19.44 5.39
C SER A 284 1.35 19.70 4.18
N MET A 285 0.57 18.71 3.70
CA MET A 285 -0.25 18.88 2.50
C MET A 285 -1.20 20.08 2.64
N PRO A 286 -1.24 21.03 1.68
CA PRO A 286 -2.06 22.24 1.82
C PRO A 286 -3.54 21.95 2.00
N SER A 287 -4.23 22.75 2.83
CA SER A 287 -5.65 22.53 3.17
C SER A 287 -6.62 22.64 1.99
N LYS A 288 -6.18 23.19 0.84
CA LYS A 288 -6.97 23.13 -0.41
C LYS A 288 -7.07 21.71 -0.99
N TYR A 289 -6.18 20.81 -0.59
CA TYR A 289 -6.12 19.42 -1.04
C TYR A 289 -6.39 18.42 0.11
N ALA A 290 -6.11 18.80 1.36
CA ALA A 290 -6.32 17.96 2.54
C ALA A 290 -7.46 18.50 3.42
N LEU A 291 -8.61 17.82 3.40
CA LEU A 291 -9.78 18.11 4.23
C LEU A 291 -9.59 17.68 5.69
N ALA A 292 -8.75 16.67 5.91
CA ALA A 292 -8.29 16.21 7.22
C ALA A 292 -6.92 15.55 7.05
N ARG A 293 -6.15 15.47 8.13
CA ARG A 293 -4.83 14.82 8.16
C ARG A 293 -4.76 13.86 9.32
N GLY A 294 -3.99 12.81 9.17
CA GLY A 294 -3.65 11.89 10.23
C GLY A 294 -2.45 11.06 9.85
N TRP A 295 -2.09 10.12 10.70
CA TRP A 295 -0.92 9.30 10.51
C TRP A 295 -1.08 7.98 11.24
N VAL A 296 -0.34 6.98 10.77
CA VAL A 296 -0.16 5.68 11.42
C VAL A 296 1.33 5.39 11.49
N HIS A 297 1.80 5.01 12.66
CA HIS A 297 3.12 4.45 12.91
C HIS A 297 2.91 2.97 13.26
N GLN A 298 3.56 2.10 12.50
CA GLN A 298 3.59 0.66 12.74
C GLN A 298 4.96 0.30 13.30
N ASP A 299 4.94 -0.29 14.48
CA ASP A 299 6.06 -0.99 15.09
C ASP A 299 6.13 -2.36 14.42
N ASP A 300 7.08 -2.48 13.50
CA ASP A 300 7.28 -3.71 12.74
C ASP A 300 8.27 -4.62 13.53
N GLU A 301 8.63 -5.79 13.01
CA GLU A 301 9.45 -6.78 13.76
C GLU A 301 10.86 -6.26 14.14
N ASP A 302 11.30 -6.52 15.38
CA ASP A 302 12.57 -6.00 15.91
C ASP A 302 13.81 -6.89 15.63
N ILE A 303 13.66 -8.22 15.60
CA ILE A 303 14.77 -9.18 15.64
C ILE A 303 15.50 -9.32 14.31
N LEU A 304 14.72 -9.65 13.28
CA LEU A 304 15.14 -9.71 11.91
C LEU A 304 14.18 -8.80 11.22
N ASN A 305 14.75 -7.77 10.62
CA ASN A 305 13.98 -6.68 10.10
C ASN A 305 14.43 -6.46 8.66
N TRP A 306 13.81 -7.23 7.77
CA TRP A 306 13.91 -7.11 6.32
C TRP A 306 13.17 -5.89 5.80
N ASN A 307 12.81 -4.95 6.68
CA ASN A 307 12.19 -3.72 6.26
C ASN A 307 13.10 -2.94 5.33
N GLY A 308 12.57 -2.72 4.13
CA GLY A 308 13.21 -1.85 3.19
C GLY A 308 12.27 -1.38 2.12
N TRP A 309 12.92 -0.86 1.09
CA TRP A 309 12.30 -0.38 -0.13
C TRP A 309 12.88 -1.20 -1.26
N TRP A 310 12.02 -1.92 -1.98
CA TRP A 310 12.44 -2.61 -3.19
C TRP A 310 12.51 -1.62 -4.35
N PHE A 311 11.46 -0.81 -4.49
CA PHE A 311 11.39 0.27 -5.47
C PHE A 311 11.19 1.58 -4.71
N GLY A 312 12.01 2.58 -5.03
CA GLY A 312 11.97 3.89 -4.41
C GLY A 312 12.65 3.97 -3.05
N GLY A 313 12.18 4.90 -2.23
CA GLY A 313 12.67 5.16 -0.89
C GLY A 313 11.65 5.95 -0.09
N GLY A 314 11.88 6.04 1.22
CA GLY A 314 11.00 6.78 2.12
C GLY A 314 11.04 8.29 1.90
N ASP A 315 9.92 8.94 2.21
CA ASP A 315 9.69 10.38 2.08
C ASP A 315 8.66 10.91 3.10
N ASP A 316 8.16 12.12 2.88
CA ASP A 316 7.18 12.77 3.76
C ASP A 316 5.77 12.13 3.67
N VAL A 317 5.49 11.30 2.66
CA VAL A 317 4.26 10.52 2.53
C VAL A 317 4.37 9.23 3.35
N MET A 318 5.48 8.52 3.17
CA MET A 318 5.76 7.27 3.86
C MET A 318 7.27 7.11 4.03
N HIS A 319 7.73 6.95 5.27
CA HIS A 319 9.12 6.65 5.55
C HIS A 319 9.21 5.59 6.63
N GLY A 320 10.37 4.96 6.69
CA GLY A 320 10.62 3.91 7.66
C GLY A 320 11.99 3.31 7.47
N GLY A 321 12.52 2.82 8.57
CA GLY A 321 13.63 1.88 8.61
C GLY A 321 13.10 0.62 9.27
N ARG A 322 13.39 0.47 10.57
CA ARG A 322 12.82 -0.61 11.36
C ARG A 322 11.32 -0.53 11.54
N ASN A 323 10.78 0.67 11.74
CA ASN A 323 9.34 0.91 11.85
C ASN A 323 8.82 1.68 10.64
N THR A 324 7.52 1.61 10.38
CA THR A 324 6.91 2.33 9.26
C THR A 324 5.97 3.44 9.71
N TRP A 325 6.29 4.67 9.30
CA TRP A 325 5.38 5.80 9.42
C TRP A 325 4.69 6.09 8.08
N ARG A 326 3.38 6.36 8.15
CA ARG A 326 2.52 6.69 7.01
C ARG A 326 1.68 7.93 7.31
N GLY A 327 1.81 8.94 6.47
CA GLY A 327 0.93 10.10 6.46
C GLY A 327 -0.37 9.81 5.72
N LEU A 328 -1.49 10.32 6.23
CA LEU A 328 -2.82 10.10 5.70
C LEU A 328 -3.52 11.44 5.51
N VAL A 329 -4.19 11.60 4.37
CA VAL A 329 -4.97 12.80 4.06
C VAL A 329 -6.34 12.42 3.54
N ARG A 330 -7.39 13.00 4.13
CA ARG A 330 -8.75 12.92 3.57
C ARG A 330 -8.87 13.95 2.46
N VAL A 331 -9.33 13.55 1.29
CA VAL A 331 -9.35 14.39 0.09
C VAL A 331 -10.75 14.64 -0.47
N GLU A 332 -11.72 13.82 -0.07
CA GLU A 332 -13.17 13.96 -0.32
C GLU A 332 -13.92 13.60 0.96
#